data_AF-L0H0F6-F1
#
_entry.id   AF-L0H0F6-F1
#
_cell.length_a   1.000
_cell.length_b   1.000
_cell.length_c   1.000
_cell.angle_alpha   90.00
_cell.angle_beta   90.00
_cell.angle_gamma   90.00
#
_symmetry.space_group_name_H-M   'P 1'
#
loop_
_entity.id
_entity.type
_entity.pdbx_description
1 polymer ?
#
loop_
_entity_poly.entity_id
_entity_poly.type
_entity_poly.pdbx_seq_one_letter_code
_entity_poly.pdbx_strand_id
1 'polypeptide(L)' 'MELFLKIAAAAAMILLLVYLWPTFKHWQEHGPRAKPGDWMAAAVPLAGVVLFVVLLVLAVR' A
#
# COMPACT_ATOMS: atom_id res chain seq x y z
N MET A 1 -13.98 -22.33 -10.05
CA MET A 1 -15.02 -21.36 -9.67
C MET A 1 -16.05 -21.28 -10.78
N GLU A 2 -17.32 -21.52 -10.43
CA GLU A 2 -18.46 -21.40 -11.34
C GLU A 2 -18.53 -20.02 -12.02
N LEU A 3 -19.00 -19.96 -13.27
CA LEU A 3 -19.08 -18.72 -14.07
C LEU A 3 -19.87 -17.62 -13.33
N PHE A 4 -20.97 -18.00 -12.68
CA PHE A 4 -21.77 -17.11 -11.85
C PHE A 4 -20.96 -16.43 -10.75
N LEU A 5 -20.13 -17.19 -10.01
CA LEU A 5 -19.28 -16.65 -8.95
C LEU A 5 -18.23 -15.67 -9.49
N LYS A 6 -17.68 -15.93 -10.69
CA LYS A 6 -16.74 -15.00 -11.34
C LYS A 6 -17.41 -13.67 -11.69
N ILE A 7 -18.63 -13.71 -12.22
CA ILE A 7 -19.40 -12.51 -12.58
C ILE A 7 -19.80 -11.73 -11.32
N ALA A 8 -20.27 -12.43 -10.28
CA ALA A 8 -20.62 -11.81 -9.01
C ALA A 8 -19.40 -11.14 -8.34
N ALA A 9 -18.24 -11.81 -8.33
CA ALA A 9 -17.01 -11.24 -7.82
C ALA A 9 -16.54 -10.02 -8.63
N ALA A 10 -16.65 -10.05 -9.96
CA ALA A 10 -16.32 -8.92 -10.82
C ALA A 10 -17.25 -7.72 -10.54
N ALA A 11 -18.56 -7.96 -10.41
CA ALA A 11 -19.52 -6.92 -10.07
C ALA A 11 -19.25 -6.32 -8.68
N ALA A 12 -18.97 -7.15 -7.68
CA ALA A 12 -18.60 -6.70 -6.33
C ALA A 12 -17.32 -5.84 -6.35
N MET A 13 -16.33 -6.22 -7.16
CA MET A 13 -15.10 -5.45 -7.30
C MET A 13 -15.33 -4.08 -7.95
N ILE A 14 -16.17 -4.02 -8.98
CA ILE A 14 -16.57 -2.74 -9.60
C ILE A 14 -17.30 -1.86 -8.59
N LEU A 15 -18.26 -2.42 -7.85
CA LEU A 15 -19.01 -1.68 -6.83
C LEU A 15 -18.11 -1.16 -5.73
N LEU A 16 -17.14 -1.96 -5.28
CA LEU A 16 -16.15 -1.53 -4.29
C LEU A 16 -15.30 -0.37 -4.81
N LEU A 17 -14.87 -0.40 -6.07
CA LEU A 17 -14.13 0.70 -6.68
C LEU A 17 -14.98 1.98 -6.76
N VAL A 18 -16.24 1.88 -7.18
CA VAL A 18 -17.17 3.01 -7.23
C VAL A 18 -17.41 3.58 -5.83
N TYR A 19 -17.57 2.72 -4.83
CA TYR A 19 -17.77 3.11 -3.43
C TYR A 19 -16.55 3.82 -2.85
N LEU A 20 -15.33 3.35 -3.15
CA LEU A 20 -14.08 3.94 -2.65
C LEU A 20 -13.64 5.19 -3.44
N TRP A 21 -14.13 5.35 -4.68
CA TRP A 21 -13.76 6.44 -5.57
C TRP A 21 -13.88 7.85 -4.96
N PRO A 22 -14.98 8.24 -4.27
CA PRO A 22 -15.08 9.57 -3.68
C PRO A 22 -14.01 9.82 -2.61
N THR A 23 -13.75 8.83 -1.75
CA THR A 23 -12.71 8.92 -0.70
C THR A 23 -11.33 9.05 -1.31
N PHE A 24 -11.04 8.24 -2.34
CA PHE A 24 -9.80 8.34 -3.10
C PHE A 24 -9.60 9.73 -3.70
N LYS A 25 -10.63 10.27 -4.37
CA LYS A 25 -10.60 11.65 -4.92
C LYS A 25 -10.36 12.69 -3.83
N HIS A 26 -11.08 12.59 -2.72
CA HIS A 26 -10.90 13.49 -1.60
C HIS A 26 -9.46 13.47 -1.08
N TRP A 27 -8.85 12.30 -0.91
CA TRP A 27 -7.45 12.16 -0.48
C TRP A 27 -6.45 12.65 -1.53
N GLN A 28 -6.73 12.49 -2.83
CA GLN A 28 -5.85 13.03 -3.87
C GLN A 28 -5.81 14.56 -3.88
N GLU A 29 -6.95 15.20 -3.60
CA GLU A 29 -7.08 16.66 -3.62
C GLU A 29 -6.69 17.31 -2.29
N HIS A 30 -7.03 16.68 -1.17
CA HIS A 30 -6.90 17.26 0.19
C HIS A 30 -5.91 16.50 1.09
N GLY A 31 -5.33 15.41 0.61
CA GLY A 31 -4.41 14.60 1.41
C GLY A 31 -3.11 15.35 1.74
N PRO A 32 -2.49 15.06 2.90
CA PRO A 32 -1.22 15.66 3.28
C PRO A 32 -0.17 15.32 2.23
N ARG A 33 0.35 16.34 1.55
CA ARG A 33 1.48 16.19 0.62
C ARG A 33 2.75 15.93 1.41
N ALA A 34 3.62 15.09 0.86
CA ALA A 34 4.94 14.86 1.41
C ALA A 34 5.67 16.21 1.56
N LYS A 35 6.03 16.55 2.78
CA LYS A 35 6.83 17.74 3.10
C LYS A 35 8.31 17.44 2.95
N PRO A 36 9.16 18.47 2.79
CA PRO A 36 10.59 18.30 2.95
C PRO A 36 10.88 17.67 4.32
N GLY A 37 11.54 16.50 4.33
CA GLY A 37 11.82 15.73 5.54
C GLY A 37 11.03 14.41 5.67
N ASP A 38 9.86 14.28 5.04
CA ASP A 38 9.08 13.04 5.11
C ASP A 38 9.80 11.85 4.47
N TRP A 39 10.58 12.11 3.41
CA TRP A 39 11.44 11.12 2.78
C TRP A 39 12.56 10.62 3.71
N MET A 40 13.11 11.52 4.54
CA MET A 40 14.12 11.13 5.54
C MET A 40 13.47 10.34 6.68
N ALA A 41 12.28 10.73 7.12
CA ALA A 41 11.50 9.98 8.10
C ALA A 41 11.16 8.56 7.61
N ALA A 42 10.84 8.40 6.32
CA ALA A 42 10.63 7.08 5.70
C ALA A 42 11.92 6.26 5.54
N ALA A 43 13.07 6.91 5.35
CA ALA A 43 14.35 6.23 5.18
C ALA A 43 14.79 5.49 6.45
N VAL A 44 14.51 6.01 7.65
CA VAL A 44 14.90 5.39 8.92
C VAL A 44 14.33 3.97 9.10
N PRO A 45 13.01 3.74 9.03
CA PRO A 45 12.47 2.38 9.15
C PRO A 45 12.91 1.47 8.01
N LEU A 46 13.02 1.99 6.77
CA LEU A 46 13.52 1.20 5.63
C LEU A 46 14.96 0.74 5.84
N ALA A 47 15.84 1.64 6.29
CA ALA A 47 17.21 1.31 6.65
C ALA A 47 17.26 0.29 7.79
N GLY A 48 16.38 0.40 8.78
CA GLY A 48 16.23 -0.58 9.85
C GLY A 48 15.91 -1.98 9.32
N VAL A 49 14.97 -2.11 8.39
CA VAL A 49 14.64 -3.40 7.75
C VAL A 49 15.83 -3.95 6.96
N VAL A 50 16.50 -3.11 6.14
CA VAL A 50 17.68 -3.52 5.39
C VAL A 50 18.79 -4.01 6.33
N LEU A 51 19.06 -3.27 7.39
CA LEU A 51 20.08 -3.64 8.38
C LEU A 51 19.73 -4.95 9.08
N PHE A 52 18.46 -5.12 9.47
CA PHE A 52 18.00 -6.36 10.09
C PHE A 52 18.23 -7.57 9.17
N VAL A 53 17.86 -7.46 7.89
CA VAL A 53 18.10 -8.53 6.89
C VAL A 53 19.59 -8.82 6.74
N VAL A 54 20.44 -7.80 6.67
CA VAL A 54 21.90 -7.97 6.59
C VAL A 54 22.43 -8.71 7.82
N LEU A 55 21.99 -8.34 9.02
CA LEU A 55 22.41 -9.01 10.26
C LEU A 55 21.99 -10.49 10.28
N LEU A 56 20.78 -10.81 9.81
CA LEU A 56 20.33 -12.19 9.66
C LEU A 56 21.20 -13.00 8.69
N VAL A 57 21.57 -12.40 7.56
CA VAL A 57 22.48 -13.02 6.59
C VAL A 57 23.86 -13.27 7.19
N LEU A 58 24.38 -12.34 7.99
CA LEU A 58 25.67 -12.50 8.67
C LEU A 58 25.62 -13.55 9.78
N ALA A 59 24.49 -13.71 10.47
CA ALA A 59 24.34 -14.67 11.56
C ALA A 59 24.30 -16.13 11.10
N VAL A 60 23.96 -16.38 9.82
CA VAL A 60 23.80 -17.73 9.25
C VAL A 60 24.93 -18.08 8.27
N ARG A 61 25.85 -17.15 7.99
CA ARG A 61 27.06 -17.39 7.19
C ARG A 61 28.22 -17.83 8.08
#